data_AF-A0A3A8JK18-F1
#
_entry.id   AF-A0A3A8JK18-F1
#
_cell.length_a   1.000
_cell.length_b   1.000
_cell.length_c   1.000
_cell.angle_alpha   90.00
_cell.angle_beta   90.00
_cell.angle_gamma   90.00
#
_symmetry.space_group_name_H-M   'P 1'
#
loop_
_entity.id
_entity.type
_entity.pdbx_description
1 polymer ?
#
loop_
_entity_poly.entity_id
_entity_poly.type
_entity_poly.pdbx_seq_one_letter_code
_entity_poly.pdbx_strand_id
1 'polypeptide(L)'
;MFRIPSLCLCLFASLAIADESSKPARLTVAQKNGWAVYDKDLKEKEDAVNKACGSALKSSYDKATYPAFDPMKDRTQSACRSAVSTLVEVCGTADGKAAVKEAVTKTVCRLSTDGTRVSLDAGVLTIHIDPVKSSIAGKEAGNYSWKGALEEIL
;
A
#
# COMPACT_ATOMS: atom_id res chain seq x y z
N MET A 1 16.94 43.01 51.07
CA MET A 1 15.83 43.93 50.73
C MET A 1 15.82 44.13 49.22
N PHE A 2 14.61 44.30 48.64
CA PHE A 2 14.31 44.60 47.23
C PHE A 2 14.42 43.42 46.25
N ARG A 3 13.52 43.19 45.28
CA ARG A 3 12.14 43.61 44.92
C ARG A 3 11.79 42.73 43.69
N ILE A 4 10.61 42.10 43.66
CA ILE A 4 10.03 41.48 42.44
C ILE A 4 9.49 42.63 41.57
N PRO A 5 9.76 42.68 40.25
CA PRO A 5 8.80 42.23 39.22
C PRO A 5 9.55 41.62 38.01
N SER A 6 8.98 41.04 36.96
CA SER A 6 7.69 41.23 36.33
C SER A 6 7.49 40.04 35.41
N LEU A 7 6.28 39.50 35.41
CA LEU A 7 5.78 38.59 34.38
C LEU A 7 5.91 39.27 33.01
N CYS A 8 6.58 38.63 32.08
CA CYS A 8 6.36 38.87 30.65
C CYS A 8 5.81 37.57 30.06
N LEU A 9 4.50 37.38 30.23
CA LEU A 9 3.72 36.46 29.41
C LEU A 9 3.84 36.95 27.96
N CYS A 10 4.80 36.41 27.21
CA CYS A 10 4.75 36.46 25.76
C CYS A 10 3.66 35.48 25.33
N LEU A 11 2.43 35.99 25.23
CA LEU A 11 1.37 35.40 24.41
C LEU A 11 1.92 35.32 22.97
N PHE A 12 2.55 34.20 22.64
CA PHE A 12 2.68 33.80 21.24
C PHE A 12 1.28 33.42 20.78
N ALA A 13 0.55 34.42 20.26
CA ALA A 13 -0.58 34.20 19.38
C ALA A 13 -0.01 33.55 18.11
N SER A 14 0.18 32.23 18.18
CA SER A 14 0.45 31.42 17.00
C SER A 14 -0.72 31.63 16.07
N LEU A 15 -0.48 32.39 14.99
CA LEU A 15 -1.33 32.44 13.82
C LEU A 15 -1.62 31.00 13.42
N ALA A 16 -2.83 30.53 13.71
CA ALA A 16 -3.40 29.39 13.05
C ALA A 16 -3.57 29.81 11.59
N ILE A 17 -2.54 29.56 10.78
CA ILE A 17 -2.68 29.48 9.33
C ILE A 17 -3.57 28.26 9.14
N ALA A 18 -4.88 28.49 9.07
CA ALA A 18 -5.80 27.48 8.59
C ALA A 18 -5.38 27.17 7.16
N ASP A 19 -4.70 26.03 6.99
CA ASP A 19 -4.46 25.42 5.69
C ASP A 19 -5.83 25.09 5.09
N GLU A 20 -6.38 26.04 4.32
CA GLU A 20 -7.70 25.92 3.68
C GLU A 20 -7.66 25.06 2.41
N SER A 21 -6.68 24.15 2.27
CA SER A 21 -6.51 23.36 1.04
C SER A 21 -6.29 21.88 1.31
N SER A 22 -7.24 21.25 2.01
CA SER A 22 -7.21 19.79 2.19
C SER A 22 -8.57 19.11 1.97
N LYS A 23 -9.45 19.71 1.15
CA LYS A 23 -10.59 18.94 0.62
C LYS A 23 -10.09 18.06 -0.54
N PRO A 24 -10.20 16.72 -0.44
CA PRO A 24 -9.79 15.85 -1.54
C PRO A 24 -10.55 16.26 -2.81
N ALA A 25 -9.81 16.49 -3.89
CA ALA A 25 -10.39 16.87 -5.16
C ALA A 25 -11.46 15.84 -5.58
N ARG A 26 -12.63 16.32 -6.02
CA ARG A 26 -13.70 15.43 -6.49
C ARG A 26 -13.18 14.62 -7.69
N LEU A 27 -13.19 13.30 -7.57
CA LEU A 27 -12.83 12.42 -8.68
C LEU A 27 -13.75 12.61 -9.87
N THR A 28 -13.17 12.68 -11.07
CA THR A 28 -13.88 12.63 -12.34
C THR A 28 -14.56 11.27 -12.55
N VAL A 29 -15.52 11.19 -13.47
CA VAL A 29 -16.17 9.91 -13.82
C VAL A 29 -15.15 8.89 -14.33
N ALA A 30 -14.19 9.32 -15.16
CA ALA A 30 -13.12 8.46 -15.66
C ALA A 30 -12.28 7.86 -14.52
N GLN A 31 -11.93 8.66 -13.51
CA GLN A 31 -11.20 8.18 -12.32
C GLN A 31 -12.03 7.21 -11.48
N LYS A 32 -13.33 7.46 -11.28
CA LYS A 32 -14.21 6.52 -10.57
C LYS A 32 -14.30 5.18 -11.29
N ASN A 33 -14.49 5.20 -12.61
CA ASN A 33 -14.55 4.00 -13.43
C ASN A 33 -13.22 3.25 -13.44
N GLY A 34 -12.10 3.97 -13.53
CA GLY A 34 -10.76 3.39 -13.44
C GLY A 34 -10.55 2.63 -12.13
N TRP A 35 -10.90 3.24 -11.00
CA TRP A 35 -10.83 2.55 -9.70
C TRP A 35 -11.75 1.33 -9.62
N ALA A 36 -12.97 1.41 -10.16
CA ALA A 36 -13.88 0.27 -10.18
C ALA A 36 -13.31 -0.92 -10.98
N VAL A 37 -12.65 -0.65 -12.11
CA VAL A 37 -11.94 -1.68 -12.90
C VAL A 37 -10.77 -2.24 -12.10
N TYR A 38 -10.00 -1.40 -11.42
CA TYR A 38 -8.84 -1.83 -10.63
C TYR A 38 -9.26 -2.72 -9.46
N ASP A 39 -10.31 -2.32 -8.74
CA ASP A 39 -10.87 -3.08 -7.62
C ASP A 39 -11.43 -4.43 -8.11
N LYS A 40 -12.10 -4.45 -9.27
CA LYS A 40 -12.60 -5.69 -9.89
C LYS A 40 -11.46 -6.66 -10.22
N ASP A 41 -10.46 -6.20 -10.97
CA ASP A 41 -9.33 -7.05 -11.38
C ASP A 41 -8.55 -7.56 -10.16
N LEU A 42 -8.41 -6.72 -9.12
CA LEU A 42 -7.76 -7.11 -7.87
C LEU A 42 -8.57 -8.16 -7.12
N LYS A 43 -9.91 -8.04 -7.11
CA LYS A 43 -10.81 -9.03 -6.51
C LYS A 43 -10.68 -10.40 -7.17
N GLU A 44 -10.54 -10.45 -8.50
CA GLU A 44 -10.30 -11.70 -9.22
C GLU A 44 -8.98 -12.38 -8.78
N LYS A 45 -7.93 -11.60 -8.51
CA LYS A 45 -6.67 -12.14 -7.97
C LYS A 45 -6.81 -12.57 -6.51
N GLU A 46 -7.49 -11.79 -5.69
CA GLU A 46 -7.85 -12.18 -4.31
C GLU A 46 -8.54 -13.55 -4.27
N ASP A 47 -9.55 -13.76 -5.12
CA ASP A 47 -10.31 -15.01 -5.13
C ASP A 47 -9.44 -16.20 -5.56
N ALA A 48 -8.53 -15.99 -6.51
CA ALA A 48 -7.56 -17.01 -6.90
C ALA A 48 -6.63 -17.40 -5.74
N VAL A 49 -6.14 -16.42 -4.97
CA VAL A 49 -5.29 -16.65 -3.80
C VAL A 49 -6.08 -17.37 -2.70
N ASN A 50 -7.27 -16.88 -2.36
CA ASN A 50 -8.12 -17.51 -1.35
C ASN A 50 -8.43 -18.97 -1.68
N LYS A 51 -8.70 -19.27 -2.96
CA LYS A 51 -8.88 -20.65 -3.43
C LYS A 51 -7.60 -21.48 -3.33
N ALA A 52 -6.45 -20.95 -3.72
CA ALA A 52 -5.18 -21.69 -3.73
C ALA A 52 -4.64 -21.96 -2.32
N CYS A 53 -4.76 -20.98 -1.43
CA CYS A 53 -4.18 -20.97 -0.08
C CYS A 53 -5.15 -21.48 0.99
N GLY A 54 -6.46 -21.57 0.69
CA GLY A 54 -7.47 -21.83 1.71
C GLY A 54 -7.57 -20.69 2.74
N SER A 55 -7.33 -19.46 2.30
CA SER A 55 -7.37 -18.23 3.08
C SER A 55 -8.69 -17.46 2.87
N ALA A 56 -8.87 -16.38 3.62
CA ALA A 56 -9.99 -15.44 3.47
C ALA A 56 -9.52 -13.99 3.44
N LEU A 57 -8.38 -13.74 2.80
CA LEU A 57 -7.76 -12.42 2.76
C LEU A 57 -8.61 -11.44 1.94
N LYS A 58 -8.46 -10.15 2.26
CA LYS A 58 -9.05 -9.03 1.51
C LYS A 58 -8.00 -8.18 0.83
N SER A 59 -8.26 -7.72 -0.37
CA SER A 59 -7.33 -6.92 -1.18
C SER A 59 -7.93 -5.56 -1.50
N SER A 60 -7.11 -4.51 -1.45
CA SER A 60 -7.57 -3.14 -1.70
C SER A 60 -6.45 -2.23 -2.18
N TYR A 61 -6.80 -1.12 -2.83
CA TYR A 61 -5.88 -0.01 -3.08
C TYR A 61 -6.03 1.07 -2.00
N ASP A 62 -4.91 1.57 -1.48
CA ASP A 62 -4.87 2.77 -0.65
C ASP A 62 -4.93 4.01 -1.54
N LYS A 63 -6.15 4.34 -1.98
CA LYS A 63 -6.44 5.42 -2.95
C LYS A 63 -5.94 6.79 -2.47
N ALA A 64 -5.79 6.99 -1.15
CA ALA A 64 -5.29 8.24 -0.59
C ALA A 64 -3.82 8.49 -0.94
N THR A 65 -3.06 7.43 -1.23
CA THR A 65 -1.66 7.54 -1.65
C THR A 65 -1.48 7.93 -3.10
N TYR A 66 -2.56 8.05 -3.88
CA TYR A 66 -2.54 8.37 -5.30
C TYR A 66 -2.99 9.83 -5.54
N PRO A 67 -2.10 10.83 -5.41
CA PRO A 67 -2.48 12.24 -5.49
C PRO A 67 -3.02 12.63 -6.88
N ALA A 68 -2.58 11.94 -7.94
CA ALA A 68 -3.04 12.14 -9.31
C ALA A 68 -3.26 10.79 -9.99
N PHE A 69 -4.42 10.17 -9.74
CA PHE A 69 -4.81 8.97 -10.46
C PHE A 69 -5.23 9.31 -11.90
N ASP A 70 -4.48 8.82 -12.88
CA ASP A 70 -4.85 8.83 -14.30
C ASP A 70 -4.89 7.37 -14.79
N PRO A 71 -6.08 6.79 -15.02
CA PRO A 71 -6.20 5.37 -15.39
C PRO A 71 -5.51 5.02 -16.72
N MET A 72 -5.21 6.01 -17.57
CA MET A 72 -4.53 5.80 -18.85
C MET A 72 -3.00 5.81 -18.73
N LYS A 73 -2.46 6.32 -17.62
CA LYS A 73 -1.02 6.46 -17.38
C LYS A 73 -0.53 5.68 -16.18
N ASP A 74 -1.42 5.29 -15.28
CA ASP A 74 -1.06 4.56 -14.08
C ASP A 74 -0.52 3.17 -14.44
N ARG A 75 0.64 2.85 -13.89
CA ARG A 75 1.31 1.54 -14.06
C ARG A 75 1.26 0.70 -12.79
N THR A 76 0.65 1.21 -11.73
CA THR A 76 0.65 0.53 -10.43
C THR A 76 -0.30 -0.64 -10.41
N GLN A 77 -1.37 -0.61 -11.22
CA GLN A 77 -2.33 -1.70 -11.32
C GLN A 77 -1.69 -3.05 -11.71
N SER A 78 -0.80 -3.06 -12.71
CA SER A 78 -0.18 -4.30 -13.16
C SER A 78 0.73 -4.88 -12.08
N ALA A 79 1.57 -4.03 -11.46
CA ALA A 79 2.45 -4.44 -10.36
C ALA A 79 1.66 -5.00 -9.17
N CYS A 80 0.59 -4.33 -8.75
CA CYS A 80 -0.30 -4.78 -7.68
C CYS A 80 -0.89 -6.16 -8.00
N ARG A 81 -1.49 -6.32 -9.20
CA ARG A 81 -2.10 -7.60 -9.61
C ARG A 81 -1.07 -8.72 -9.71
N SER A 82 0.13 -8.43 -10.21
CA SER A 82 1.23 -9.40 -10.25
C SER A 82 1.62 -9.85 -8.84
N ALA A 83 1.86 -8.90 -7.92
CA ALA A 83 2.22 -9.21 -6.54
C ALA A 83 1.18 -10.10 -5.84
N VAL A 84 -0.10 -9.73 -5.94
CA VAL A 84 -1.19 -10.53 -5.35
C VAL A 84 -1.31 -11.89 -6.05
N SER A 85 -1.20 -11.94 -7.38
CA SER A 85 -1.25 -13.21 -8.12
C SER A 85 -0.10 -14.16 -7.75
N THR A 86 1.09 -13.63 -7.41
CA THR A 86 2.23 -14.45 -7.01
C THR A 86 2.03 -15.14 -5.66
N LEU A 87 1.10 -14.70 -4.80
CA LEU A 87 0.72 -15.45 -3.61
C LEU A 87 0.16 -16.84 -3.95
N VAL A 88 -0.44 -17.03 -5.14
CA VAL A 88 -0.85 -18.36 -5.62
C VAL A 88 0.36 -19.29 -5.77
N GLU A 89 1.48 -18.76 -6.26
CA GLU A 89 2.73 -19.52 -6.42
C GLU A 89 3.38 -19.85 -5.08
N VAL A 90 3.35 -18.91 -4.12
CA VAL A 90 3.79 -19.16 -2.73
C VAL A 90 2.98 -20.30 -2.14
N CYS A 91 1.66 -20.30 -2.35
CA CYS A 91 0.76 -21.38 -1.93
C CYS A 91 0.90 -22.68 -2.74
N GLY A 92 1.93 -22.82 -3.58
CA GLY A 92 2.26 -24.07 -4.25
C GLY A 92 2.79 -25.16 -3.31
N THR A 93 3.26 -24.79 -2.11
CA THR A 93 3.78 -25.72 -1.09
C THR A 93 2.90 -25.74 0.17
N ALA A 94 3.04 -26.77 1.01
CA ALA A 94 2.30 -26.85 2.27
C ALA A 94 2.67 -25.70 3.22
N ASP A 95 3.96 -25.43 3.37
CA ASP A 95 4.47 -24.35 4.22
C ASP A 95 4.05 -22.97 3.70
N GLY A 96 4.10 -22.74 2.39
CA GLY A 96 3.65 -21.47 1.81
C GLY A 96 2.15 -21.22 1.99
N LYS A 97 1.31 -22.27 1.92
CA LYS A 97 -0.12 -22.15 2.27
C LYS A 97 -0.33 -21.79 3.73
N ALA A 98 0.39 -22.45 4.64
CA ALA A 98 0.29 -22.19 6.07
C ALA A 98 0.72 -20.74 6.38
N ALA A 99 1.88 -20.32 5.86
CA ALA A 99 2.41 -18.97 6.03
C ALA A 99 1.42 -17.89 5.56
N VAL A 100 0.86 -18.02 4.34
CA VAL A 100 -0.15 -17.06 3.86
C VAL A 100 -1.40 -17.04 4.74
N LYS A 101 -1.88 -18.21 5.16
CA LYS A 101 -3.10 -18.33 5.95
C LYS A 101 -2.95 -17.77 7.37
N GLU A 102 -1.79 -17.93 7.98
CA GLU A 102 -1.47 -17.46 9.32
C GLU A 102 -1.12 -15.98 9.35
N ALA A 103 -0.32 -15.55 8.36
CA ALA A 103 0.33 -14.24 8.39
C ALA A 103 -0.44 -13.18 7.61
N VAL A 104 -1.33 -13.51 6.67
CA VAL A 104 -1.98 -12.52 5.78
C VAL A 104 -3.51 -12.53 5.93
N THR A 105 -4.03 -11.44 6.48
CA THR A 105 -5.48 -11.16 6.54
C THR A 105 -5.90 -10.15 5.47
N LYS A 106 -4.98 -9.28 5.04
CA LYS A 106 -5.25 -8.23 4.08
C LYS A 106 -4.04 -7.98 3.18
N THR A 107 -4.28 -7.66 1.91
CA THR A 107 -3.31 -7.03 1.04
C THR A 107 -3.73 -5.59 0.73
N VAL A 108 -2.76 -4.67 0.73
CA VAL A 108 -2.97 -3.26 0.42
C VAL A 108 -1.95 -2.81 -0.60
N CYS A 109 -2.41 -2.43 -1.79
CA CYS A 109 -1.57 -1.82 -2.80
C CYS A 109 -1.55 -0.31 -2.61
N ARG A 110 -0.36 0.29 -2.58
CA ARG A 110 -0.21 1.74 -2.39
C ARG A 110 0.88 2.30 -3.29
N LEU A 111 0.73 3.58 -3.63
CA LEU A 111 1.79 4.33 -4.27
C LEU A 111 2.96 4.53 -3.28
N SER A 112 4.17 4.43 -3.79
CA SER A 112 5.43 4.66 -3.08
C SER A 112 6.34 5.54 -3.92
N THR A 113 7.12 6.37 -3.26
CA THR A 113 8.24 7.14 -3.87
C THR A 113 9.60 6.57 -3.49
N ASP A 114 9.61 5.57 -2.60
CA ASP A 114 10.80 4.99 -2.00
C ASP A 114 11.11 3.60 -2.58
N GLY A 115 10.68 3.35 -3.82
CA GLY A 115 10.86 2.06 -4.49
C GLY A 115 9.69 1.09 -4.34
N THR A 116 9.71 0.08 -5.21
CA THR A 116 8.76 -1.05 -5.22
C THR A 116 9.23 -2.14 -4.25
N ARG A 117 8.39 -2.52 -3.29
CA ARG A 117 8.71 -3.49 -2.24
C ARG A 117 7.45 -4.07 -1.60
N VAL A 118 7.63 -5.07 -0.75
CA VAL A 118 6.58 -5.60 0.12
C VAL A 118 6.95 -5.43 1.60
N SER A 119 5.95 -5.28 2.45
CA SER A 119 6.11 -5.31 3.90
C SER A 119 4.90 -5.98 4.54
N LEU A 120 5.11 -6.74 5.60
CA LEU A 120 4.05 -7.34 6.38
C LEU A 120 4.03 -6.73 7.78
N ASP A 121 2.88 -6.21 8.20
CA ASP A 121 2.67 -5.70 9.55
C ASP A 121 1.25 -6.05 10.03
N ALA A 122 1.15 -6.67 11.20
CA ALA A 122 -0.12 -7.03 11.84
C ALA A 122 -1.16 -7.69 10.90
N GLY A 123 -0.72 -8.60 10.03
CA GLY A 123 -1.60 -9.28 9.08
C GLY A 123 -1.84 -8.54 7.75
N VAL A 124 -1.32 -7.33 7.60
CA VAL A 124 -1.49 -6.48 6.43
C VAL A 124 -0.24 -6.52 5.56
N LEU A 125 -0.33 -7.26 4.46
CA LEU A 125 0.69 -7.27 3.42
C LEU A 125 0.55 -6.02 2.56
N THR A 126 1.45 -5.06 2.77
CA THR A 126 1.49 -3.82 1.99
C THR A 126 2.42 -3.98 0.80
N ILE A 127 1.87 -3.76 -0.40
CA ILE A 127 2.58 -3.76 -1.68
C ILE A 127 2.83 -2.29 -2.03
N HIS A 128 4.06 -1.86 -1.82
CA HIS A 128 4.53 -0.51 -2.13
C HIS A 128 4.95 -0.48 -3.59
N ILE A 129 4.39 0.43 -4.39
CA ILE A 129 4.63 0.47 -5.83
C ILE A 129 5.17 1.84 -6.21
N ASP A 130 6.40 1.85 -6.68
CA ASP A 130 7.03 3.03 -7.27
C ASP A 130 6.95 2.92 -8.80
N PRO A 131 6.18 3.79 -9.47
CA PRO A 131 6.00 3.73 -10.92
C PRO A 131 7.28 4.07 -11.70
N VAL A 132 8.28 4.69 -11.05
CA VAL A 132 9.59 5.01 -11.62
C VAL A 132 10.58 3.88 -11.34
N LYS A 133 10.59 3.34 -10.11
CA LYS A 133 11.44 2.21 -9.71
C LYS A 133 10.61 0.92 -9.68
N SER A 134 10.29 0.41 -10.86
CA SER A 134 9.37 -0.73 -11.02
C SER A 134 9.95 -2.08 -10.61
N SER A 135 11.28 -2.20 -10.50
CA SER A 135 11.92 -3.41 -9.99
C SER A 135 11.64 -3.54 -8.49
N ILE A 136 11.20 -4.72 -8.06
CA ILE A 136 11.00 -5.01 -6.65
C ILE A 136 12.37 -5.13 -5.95
N ALA A 137 12.46 -4.61 -4.73
CA ALA A 137 13.58 -4.81 -3.83
C ALA A 137 13.18 -5.80 -2.71
N GLY A 138 14.00 -6.83 -2.48
CA GLY A 138 13.95 -7.72 -1.31
C GLY A 138 14.90 -7.24 -0.21
N LYS A 139 15.04 -8.02 0.87
CA LYS A 139 15.93 -7.69 2.01
C LYS A 139 17.42 -7.87 1.66
N GLU A 140 17.75 -8.76 0.72
CA GLU A 140 19.12 -8.99 0.27
C GLU A 140 19.47 -8.09 -0.94
N ALA A 141 20.70 -8.16 -1.47
CA ALA A 141 21.08 -7.47 -2.72
C ALA A 141 21.01 -8.41 -3.95
N GLY A 142 20.30 -8.00 -5.02
CA GLY A 142 20.04 -8.85 -6.19
C GLY A 142 18.86 -8.37 -7.07
N ASN A 143 18.50 -9.14 -8.10
CA ASN A 143 17.32 -8.89 -8.94
C ASN A 143 16.15 -9.69 -8.37
N TYR A 144 15.30 -9.05 -7.56
CA TYR A 144 14.24 -9.73 -6.83
C TYR A 144 13.02 -10.00 -7.73
N SER A 145 12.41 -11.17 -7.53
CA SER A 145 11.08 -11.48 -8.06
C SER A 145 10.03 -11.21 -6.96
N TRP A 146 8.76 -11.03 -7.35
CA TRP A 146 7.66 -10.95 -6.37
C TRP A 146 7.65 -12.16 -5.44
N LYS A 147 7.94 -13.36 -5.96
CA LYS A 147 7.90 -14.60 -5.20
C LYS A 147 8.93 -14.59 -4.09
N GLY A 148 10.19 -14.30 -4.41
CA GLY A 148 11.27 -14.27 -3.41
C GLY A 148 11.00 -13.24 -2.32
N ALA A 149 10.57 -12.03 -2.69
CA ALA A 149 10.29 -11.00 -1.70
C ALA A 149 9.09 -11.33 -0.79
N LEU A 150 8.10 -12.06 -1.30
CA LEU A 150 6.96 -12.55 -0.50
C LEU A 150 7.40 -13.68 0.44
N GLU A 151 8.19 -14.64 -0.04
CA GLU A 151 8.72 -15.74 0.78
C GLU A 151 9.67 -15.26 1.89
N GLU A 152 10.34 -14.10 1.73
CA GLU A 152 11.21 -13.52 2.76
C GLU A 152 10.47 -12.88 3.97
N ILE A 153 9.17 -12.64 3.83
CA ILE A 153 8.36 -11.91 4.84
C ILE A 153 7.16 -12.71 5.35
N LEU A 154 6.86 -13.86 4.75
CA LEU A 154 5.82 -14.80 5.14
C LEU A 154 6.44 -15.98 5.88
#